data_AF-A0AAV4PCF7-F1
#
_entry.id   AF-A0AAV4PCF7-F1
#
_cell.length_a   1.000
_cell.length_b   1.000
_cell.length_c   1.000
_cell.angle_alpha   90.00
_cell.angle_beta   90.00
_cell.angle_gamma   90.00
#
_symmetry.space_group_name_H-M   'P 1'
#
loop_
_entity.id
_entity.type
_entity.pdbx_description
1 polymer ?
#
loop_
_entity_poly.entity_id
_entity_poly.type
_entity_poly.pdbx_seq_one_letter_code
_entity_poly.pdbx_strand_id
1 'polypeptide(L)'
;MKYIKLFTVNQFIKSARRFNSNFLNIKDRDLSSYLVDTFGRKHDYLRISLTERCNFRCQYCMPEEGVSLTPKKHLLTTNEVISLASLFVKLGVTKIRFTGGEPLIRKDLVDIIRATSQINNLQTVAMTTNGFVLHRCIEELKNAGLNALNISLDSLIPVKFEFITRHKGLSNVMKSINAALELNFNPVKINCVVMKGINDDELSSFVKLTENMNVDVRFIEYSPFGGNKWSNNKMVPYSEMLRIIKSDFPELIRLKDLSNDTSKAYKVPGFKGQIGFITSMTKNFCSSCNRLRITADGSLKVCLFGNEEISLRDALRQEIPEDVLLSMIASAVLSKKKQHAGMFNLSKMQNRPMILIGGQVPNKKVYLLPSAKTSQFLISQIAFTTSSAVNSVNDEIALTHTNTEGKIKMIDIGPKSPTIRIAKAEAKVHLGPTAFMLVEQNKIKKGDVLSIANFAGIMAAKKTSDLIPLCHNIQIHHVNLNLTLDPATHEVIIQSEVKSCGKTGVEMEALTSVAVAALTVYDMCKAISKEIVIKHVCLLSKTGGKTDFIQSS
;
A
#
# COMPACT_ATOMS: atom_id res chain seq x y z
N MET A 1 3.56 -18.10 19.90
CA MET A 1 2.64 -17.33 20.77
C MET A 1 3.35 -16.06 21.24
N LYS A 2 3.30 -14.98 20.45
CA LYS A 2 3.62 -13.62 20.93
C LYS A 2 2.29 -12.88 21.02
N TYR A 3 2.12 -12.17 22.12
CA TYR A 3 0.93 -11.45 22.53
C TYR A 3 0.37 -10.56 21.42
N ILE A 4 -0.76 -10.98 20.85
CA ILE A 4 -1.72 -10.08 20.21
C ILE A 4 -2.19 -9.15 21.33
N LYS A 5 -2.04 -7.83 21.18
CA LYS A 5 -2.78 -6.87 22.02
C LYS A 5 -4.27 -7.04 21.68
N LEU A 6 -4.91 -7.98 22.39
CA LEU A 6 -6.33 -8.27 22.33
C LEU A 6 -7.08 -7.08 22.94
N PHE A 7 -7.61 -6.21 22.10
CA PHE A 7 -8.67 -5.30 22.53
C PHE A 7 -9.97 -6.11 22.54
N THR A 8 -10.47 -6.42 23.72
CA THR A 8 -11.83 -6.95 23.86
C THR A 8 -12.83 -5.88 23.41
N VAL A 9 -14.00 -6.29 22.90
CA VAL A 9 -15.10 -5.35 22.59
C VAL A 9 -15.41 -4.44 23.79
N ASN A 10 -15.25 -4.93 25.03
CA ASN A 10 -15.37 -4.10 26.23
C ASN A 10 -14.26 -3.04 26.40
N GLN A 11 -13.02 -3.28 25.95
CA GLN A 11 -11.98 -2.26 25.93
C GLN A 11 -12.16 -1.27 24.76
N PHE A 12 -12.69 -1.73 23.62
CA PHE A 12 -13.07 -0.86 22.51
C PHE A 12 -14.27 0.04 22.88
N ILE A 13 -15.29 -0.53 23.53
CA ILE A 13 -16.41 0.21 24.12
C ILE A 13 -15.92 1.14 25.23
N LYS A 14 -14.95 0.76 26.08
CA LYS A 14 -14.36 1.69 27.07
C LYS A 14 -13.56 2.83 26.43
N SER A 15 -12.86 2.57 25.32
CA SER A 15 -12.19 3.61 24.51
C SER A 15 -13.20 4.54 23.84
N ALA A 16 -14.30 3.99 23.31
CA ALA A 16 -15.42 4.74 22.74
C ALA A 16 -16.20 5.51 23.81
N ARG A 17 -16.35 4.98 25.03
CA ARG A 17 -16.95 5.67 26.20
C ARG A 17 -16.18 6.91 26.65
N ARG A 18 -14.89 7.03 26.30
CA ARG A 18 -14.11 8.26 26.51
C ARG A 18 -14.51 9.38 25.53
N PHE A 19 -15.25 9.04 24.47
CA PHE A 19 -15.89 9.94 23.51
C PHE A 19 -17.42 9.78 23.60
N ASN A 20 -18.04 10.58 24.47
CA ASN A 20 -19.49 10.71 24.70
C ASN A 20 -20.20 9.48 25.31
N SER A 21 -20.84 9.74 26.46
CA SER A 21 -21.75 8.86 27.20
C SER A 21 -23.04 8.44 26.45
N ASN A 22 -23.23 8.89 25.20
CA ASN A 22 -24.41 8.59 24.38
C ASN A 22 -24.28 7.28 23.54
N PHE A 23 -23.27 6.45 23.79
CA PHE A 23 -22.93 5.29 22.96
C PHE A 23 -23.83 4.05 23.15
N LEU A 24 -24.74 4.03 24.13
CA LEU A 24 -25.51 2.81 24.47
C LEU A 24 -26.99 2.83 24.05
N ASN A 25 -27.53 3.94 23.53
CA ASN A 25 -28.87 3.98 22.94
C ASN A 25 -28.81 3.90 21.41
N ILE A 26 -28.32 2.76 20.91
CA ILE A 26 -28.18 2.48 19.46
C ILE A 26 -29.50 1.95 18.85
N LYS A 27 -30.46 1.51 19.67
CA LYS A 27 -31.71 0.88 19.19
C LYS A 27 -32.69 1.84 18.49
N ASP A 28 -32.62 3.15 18.73
CA ASP A 28 -33.58 4.14 18.20
C ASP A 28 -32.98 5.14 17.20
N ARG A 29 -31.77 4.89 16.67
CA ARG A 29 -31.18 5.78 15.66
C ARG A 29 -31.62 5.41 14.26
N ASP A 30 -31.95 6.43 13.45
CA ASP A 30 -32.02 6.30 11.99
C ASP A 30 -30.75 5.60 11.48
N LEU A 31 -30.93 4.49 10.75
CA LEU A 31 -29.85 3.68 10.18
C LEU A 31 -28.91 4.51 9.30
N SER A 32 -29.38 5.62 8.73
CA SER A 32 -28.55 6.51 7.93
C SER A 32 -27.48 7.27 8.76
N SER A 33 -27.68 7.39 10.07
CA SER A 33 -26.76 8.08 10.99
C SER A 33 -25.42 7.35 11.17
N TYR A 34 -25.36 6.05 10.86
CA TYR A 34 -24.12 5.25 10.95
C TYR A 34 -23.05 5.67 9.93
N LEU A 35 -23.46 6.34 8.85
CA LEU A 35 -22.58 6.81 7.78
C LEU A 35 -22.32 8.33 7.84
N VAL A 36 -22.52 8.94 9.01
CA VAL A 36 -22.21 10.36 9.26
C VAL A 36 -20.99 10.46 10.18
N ASP A 37 -19.98 11.20 9.76
CA ASP A 37 -18.77 11.39 10.57
C ASP A 37 -18.86 12.58 11.54
N THR A 38 -17.79 12.80 12.32
CA THR A 38 -17.71 13.88 13.33
C THR A 38 -17.70 15.30 12.74
N PHE A 39 -17.68 15.44 11.42
CA PHE A 39 -17.73 16.71 10.70
C PHE A 39 -19.07 16.91 9.99
N GLY A 40 -20.05 16.04 10.23
CA GLY A 40 -21.38 16.11 9.61
C GLY A 40 -21.41 15.67 8.16
N ARG A 41 -20.36 15.02 7.64
CA ARG A 41 -20.34 14.54 6.25
C ARG A 41 -21.10 13.22 6.18
N LYS A 42 -22.19 13.19 5.40
CA LYS A 42 -22.90 11.96 5.06
C LYS A 42 -22.13 11.18 3.99
N HIS A 43 -21.97 9.87 4.18
CA HIS A 43 -21.23 9.01 3.25
C HIS A 43 -22.16 8.10 2.46
N ASP A 44 -22.68 8.62 1.35
CA ASP A 44 -23.64 7.93 0.46
C ASP A 44 -22.98 7.27 -0.77
N TYR A 45 -21.64 7.31 -0.87
CA TYR A 45 -20.89 6.78 -2.01
C TYR A 45 -19.87 5.71 -1.57
N LEU A 46 -20.18 4.45 -1.87
CA LEU A 46 -19.31 3.31 -1.64
C LEU A 46 -18.50 2.93 -2.89
N ARG A 47 -17.22 2.62 -2.71
CA ARG A 47 -16.36 1.99 -3.72
C ARG A 47 -16.00 0.59 -3.29
N ILE A 48 -16.22 -0.41 -4.14
CA ILE A 48 -15.87 -1.80 -3.84
C ILE A 48 -14.83 -2.26 -4.86
N SER A 49 -13.63 -2.61 -4.38
CA SER A 49 -12.61 -3.24 -5.21
C SER A 49 -12.91 -4.73 -5.32
N LEU A 50 -13.06 -5.24 -6.55
CA LEU A 50 -13.51 -6.60 -6.80
C LEU A 50 -12.37 -7.62 -6.96
N THR A 51 -11.17 -7.14 -7.26
CA THR A 51 -10.00 -7.97 -7.58
C THR A 51 -8.74 -7.12 -7.40
N GLU A 52 -7.58 -7.74 -7.23
CA GLU A 52 -6.28 -7.06 -7.26
C GLU A 52 -5.54 -7.28 -8.59
N ARG A 53 -6.09 -8.14 -9.46
CA ARG A 53 -5.50 -8.39 -10.77
C ARG A 53 -5.78 -7.23 -11.71
N CYS A 54 -4.80 -6.92 -12.56
CA CYS A 54 -4.91 -5.98 -13.65
C CYS A 54 -4.20 -6.55 -14.89
N ASN A 55 -4.71 -6.24 -16.07
CA ASN A 55 -4.14 -6.58 -17.36
C ASN A 55 -3.15 -5.50 -17.84
N PHE A 56 -3.05 -4.37 -17.13
CA PHE A 56 -2.02 -3.35 -17.31
C PHE A 56 -1.03 -3.31 -16.12
N ARG A 57 0.09 -2.61 -16.31
CA ARG A 57 1.13 -2.35 -15.29
C ARG A 57 1.51 -0.87 -15.29
N CYS A 58 0.50 -0.01 -15.11
CA CYS A 58 0.68 1.43 -15.26
C CYS A 58 1.72 2.00 -14.29
N GLN A 59 2.64 2.84 -14.79
CA GLN A 59 3.79 3.36 -14.03
C GLN A 59 3.40 4.10 -12.74
N TYR A 60 2.26 4.81 -12.73
CA TYR A 60 1.77 5.55 -11.55
C TYR A 60 1.00 4.68 -10.55
N CYS A 61 0.68 3.44 -10.90
CA CYS A 61 -0.22 2.57 -10.15
C CYS A 61 0.53 1.42 -9.45
N MET A 62 1.41 0.73 -10.18
CA MET A 62 2.17 -0.42 -9.67
C MET A 62 3.54 -0.55 -10.36
N PRO A 63 4.52 -1.17 -9.67
CA PRO A 63 5.86 -1.40 -10.24
C PRO A 63 5.81 -2.42 -11.40
N GLU A 64 6.91 -2.53 -12.14
CA GLU A 64 6.98 -3.32 -13.38
C GLU A 64 6.81 -4.82 -13.12
N GLU A 65 7.55 -5.27 -12.12
CA GLU A 65 7.55 -6.61 -11.54
C GLU A 65 6.19 -6.98 -10.92
N GLY A 66 5.26 -6.02 -10.82
CA GLY A 66 3.96 -6.20 -10.19
C GLY A 66 4.03 -6.23 -8.67
N VAL A 67 2.95 -6.72 -8.05
CA VAL A 67 2.82 -6.77 -6.59
C VAL A 67 2.41 -8.16 -6.17
N SER A 68 2.78 -8.56 -4.96
CA SER A 68 2.28 -9.79 -4.34
C SER A 68 0.77 -9.69 -4.17
N LEU A 69 0.04 -10.61 -4.79
CA LEU A 69 -1.42 -10.64 -4.75
C LEU A 69 -1.92 -11.44 -3.55
N THR A 70 -3.03 -10.99 -2.97
CA THR A 70 -3.74 -11.72 -1.93
C THR A 70 -4.25 -13.06 -2.47
N PRO A 71 -4.04 -14.19 -1.76
CA PRO A 71 -4.58 -15.49 -2.16
C PRO A 71 -6.10 -15.45 -2.34
N LYS A 72 -6.64 -16.20 -3.31
CA LYS A 72 -8.08 -16.18 -3.66
C LYS A 72 -8.99 -16.41 -2.45
N LYS A 73 -8.61 -17.31 -1.53
CA LYS A 73 -9.36 -17.59 -0.29
C LYS A 73 -9.49 -16.36 0.64
N HIS A 74 -8.64 -15.36 0.47
CA HIS A 74 -8.63 -14.11 1.22
C HIS A 74 -9.18 -12.94 0.38
N LEU A 75 -9.92 -13.21 -0.69
CA LEU A 75 -10.69 -12.18 -1.39
C LEU A 75 -12.18 -12.35 -1.05
N LEU A 76 -12.94 -11.26 -1.20
CA LEU A 76 -14.40 -11.27 -1.12
C LEU A 76 -14.97 -12.15 -2.24
N THR A 77 -15.79 -13.12 -1.85
CA THR A 77 -16.66 -13.88 -2.75
C THR A 77 -17.77 -12.99 -3.30
N THR A 78 -18.50 -13.48 -4.30
CA THR A 78 -19.62 -12.74 -4.90
C THR A 78 -20.75 -12.50 -3.92
N ASN A 79 -21.10 -13.52 -3.13
CA ASN A 79 -22.09 -13.38 -2.06
C ASN A 79 -21.65 -12.34 -1.03
N GLU A 80 -20.39 -12.36 -0.58
CA GLU A 80 -19.89 -11.35 0.36
C GLU A 80 -19.91 -9.93 -0.21
N VAL A 81 -19.60 -9.76 -1.50
CA VAL A 81 -19.72 -8.44 -2.18
C VAL A 81 -21.17 -7.96 -2.16
N ILE A 82 -22.11 -8.82 -2.52
CA ILE A 82 -23.54 -8.48 -2.58
C ILE A 82 -24.07 -8.18 -1.18
N SER A 83 -23.73 -9.00 -0.17
CA SER A 83 -24.14 -8.77 1.22
C SER A 83 -23.63 -7.43 1.75
N LEU A 84 -22.37 -7.08 1.47
CA LEU A 84 -21.82 -5.77 1.86
C LEU A 84 -22.49 -4.63 1.09
N ALA A 85 -22.73 -4.78 -0.21
CA ALA A 85 -23.45 -3.79 -1.01
C ALA A 85 -24.85 -3.51 -0.41
N SER A 86 -25.63 -4.56 -0.14
CA SER A 86 -26.97 -4.45 0.45
C SER A 86 -26.94 -3.80 1.83
N LEU A 87 -25.99 -4.18 2.69
CA LEU A 87 -25.82 -3.59 4.01
C LEU A 87 -25.56 -2.08 3.91
N PHE A 88 -24.64 -1.64 3.07
CA PHE A 88 -24.32 -0.22 2.94
C PHE A 88 -25.46 0.59 2.31
N VAL A 89 -26.23 0.01 1.38
CA VAL A 89 -27.43 0.68 0.83
C VAL A 89 -28.50 0.84 1.91
N LYS A 90 -28.72 -0.17 2.76
CA LYS A 90 -29.60 -0.07 3.95
C LYS A 90 -29.18 1.06 4.90
N LEU A 91 -27.89 1.38 4.96
CA LEU A 91 -27.32 2.49 5.75
C LEU A 91 -27.32 3.84 5.01
N GLY A 92 -27.93 3.93 3.82
CA GLY A 92 -28.10 5.18 3.08
C GLY A 92 -27.07 5.43 1.97
N VAL A 93 -26.30 4.43 1.55
CA VAL A 93 -25.52 4.52 0.30
C VAL A 93 -26.46 4.50 -0.90
N THR A 94 -26.40 5.53 -1.73
CA THR A 94 -27.18 5.65 -2.96
C THR A 94 -26.34 5.37 -4.20
N LYS A 95 -25.02 5.29 -4.05
CA LYS A 95 -24.08 5.06 -5.15
C LYS A 95 -23.01 4.04 -4.80
N ILE A 96 -22.95 2.97 -5.58
CA ILE A 96 -21.89 1.96 -5.53
C ILE A 96 -21.04 2.07 -6.78
N ARG A 97 -19.72 2.05 -6.62
CA ARG A 97 -18.78 1.93 -7.74
C ARG A 97 -17.89 0.72 -7.60
N PHE A 98 -17.93 -0.14 -8.60
CA PHE A 98 -17.01 -1.24 -8.75
C PHE A 98 -15.69 -0.80 -9.36
N THR A 99 -14.62 -1.27 -8.77
CA THR A 99 -13.23 -1.09 -9.22
C THR A 99 -12.50 -2.42 -9.07
N GLY A 100 -11.18 -2.42 -9.20
CA GLY A 100 -10.33 -3.56 -8.83
C GLY A 100 -8.89 -3.09 -8.61
N GLY A 101 -7.95 -3.91 -9.07
CA GLY A 101 -7.20 -3.55 -10.26
C GLY A 101 -8.13 -3.29 -11.42
N GLU A 102 -8.25 -4.24 -12.34
CA GLU A 102 -9.19 -4.15 -13.45
C GLU A 102 -10.44 -5.01 -13.18
N PRO A 103 -11.63 -4.41 -12.96
CA PRO A 103 -12.85 -5.17 -12.69
C PRO A 103 -13.22 -6.16 -13.80
N LEU A 104 -12.96 -5.83 -15.07
CA LEU A 104 -13.31 -6.68 -16.22
C LEU A 104 -12.54 -8.02 -16.28
N ILE A 105 -11.55 -8.24 -15.40
CA ILE A 105 -10.87 -9.53 -15.25
C ILE A 105 -11.70 -10.52 -14.43
N ARG A 106 -12.65 -10.02 -13.64
CA ARG A 106 -13.50 -10.85 -12.78
C ARG A 106 -14.63 -11.45 -13.60
N LYS A 107 -14.65 -12.79 -13.70
CA LYS A 107 -15.57 -13.54 -14.57
C LYS A 107 -17.05 -13.36 -14.22
N ASP A 108 -17.36 -13.17 -12.94
CA ASP A 108 -18.73 -13.02 -12.40
C ASP A 108 -19.12 -11.54 -12.19
N LEU A 109 -18.45 -10.60 -12.88
CA LEU A 109 -18.74 -9.17 -12.77
C LEU A 109 -20.18 -8.81 -13.17
N VAL A 110 -20.68 -9.41 -14.25
CA VAL A 110 -22.04 -9.15 -14.74
C VAL A 110 -23.07 -9.56 -13.69
N ASP A 111 -22.87 -10.71 -13.05
CA ASP A 111 -23.77 -11.20 -12.00
C ASP A 111 -23.73 -10.30 -10.75
N ILE A 112 -22.55 -9.81 -10.38
CA ILE A 112 -22.41 -8.83 -9.29
C ILE A 112 -23.18 -7.55 -9.61
N ILE A 113 -23.03 -7.00 -10.81
CA ILE A 113 -23.74 -5.79 -11.22
C ILE A 113 -25.25 -6.03 -11.25
N ARG A 114 -25.69 -7.16 -11.80
CA ARG A 114 -27.10 -7.54 -11.85
C ARG A 114 -27.71 -7.66 -10.47
N ALA A 115 -27.06 -8.38 -9.55
CA ALA A 115 -27.56 -8.52 -8.19
C ALA A 115 -27.56 -7.17 -7.45
N THR A 116 -26.53 -6.35 -7.65
CA THR A 116 -26.41 -5.04 -6.99
C THR A 116 -27.43 -4.03 -7.51
N SER A 117 -27.75 -4.06 -8.80
CA SER A 117 -28.71 -3.13 -9.40
C SER A 117 -30.15 -3.35 -8.92
N GLN A 118 -30.46 -4.55 -8.42
CA GLN A 118 -31.77 -4.87 -7.84
C GLN A 118 -31.90 -4.48 -6.36
N ILE A 119 -30.87 -3.91 -5.74
CA ILE A 119 -30.95 -3.47 -4.35
C ILE A 119 -31.79 -2.19 -4.27
N ASN A 120 -32.92 -2.26 -3.56
CA ASN A 120 -33.81 -1.11 -3.35
C ASN A 120 -33.06 0.09 -2.77
N ASN A 121 -33.42 1.30 -3.23
CA ASN A 121 -32.82 2.58 -2.86
C ASN A 121 -31.41 2.87 -3.42
N LEU A 122 -30.80 1.93 -4.17
CA LEU A 122 -29.57 2.21 -4.91
C LEU A 122 -29.89 2.94 -6.22
N GLN A 123 -29.35 4.15 -6.38
CA GLN A 123 -29.62 5.00 -7.55
C GLN A 123 -28.58 4.81 -8.65
N THR A 124 -27.31 4.57 -8.28
CA THR A 124 -26.20 4.51 -9.23
C THR A 124 -25.34 3.28 -9.00
N VAL A 125 -25.26 2.43 -10.04
CA VAL A 125 -24.27 1.36 -10.15
C VAL A 125 -23.22 1.81 -11.15
N ALA A 126 -22.02 2.08 -10.66
CA ALA A 126 -20.94 2.62 -11.43
C ALA A 126 -19.75 1.66 -11.55
N MET A 127 -18.92 1.87 -12.57
CA MET A 127 -17.67 1.12 -12.73
C MET A 127 -16.52 2.05 -13.14
N THR A 128 -15.32 1.78 -12.63
CA THR A 128 -14.06 2.33 -13.17
C THR A 128 -13.21 1.22 -13.76
N THR A 129 -12.84 1.36 -15.03
CA THR A 129 -12.06 0.37 -15.81
C THR A 129 -11.01 1.09 -16.65
N ASN A 130 -9.95 0.39 -17.04
CA ASN A 130 -9.04 0.85 -18.09
C ASN A 130 -9.63 0.77 -19.51
N GLY A 131 -10.80 0.13 -19.65
CA GLY A 131 -11.55 0.09 -20.91
C GLY A 131 -10.98 -0.84 -21.98
N PHE A 132 -9.87 -1.56 -21.74
CA PHE A 132 -9.19 -2.34 -22.78
C PHE A 132 -10.07 -3.45 -23.40
N VAL A 133 -10.91 -4.10 -22.60
CA VAL A 133 -11.82 -5.17 -23.07
C VAL A 133 -13.29 -4.78 -23.01
N LEU A 134 -13.60 -3.54 -22.60
CA LEU A 134 -14.97 -3.11 -22.30
C LEU A 134 -15.91 -3.20 -23.50
N HIS A 135 -15.44 -2.83 -24.71
CA HIS A 135 -16.23 -2.92 -25.96
C HIS A 135 -16.81 -4.32 -26.23
N ARG A 136 -16.27 -5.39 -25.62
CA ARG A 136 -16.75 -6.76 -25.79
C ARG A 136 -17.94 -7.12 -24.92
N CYS A 137 -18.18 -6.39 -23.83
CA CYS A 137 -19.15 -6.76 -22.80
C CYS A 137 -19.96 -5.57 -22.25
N ILE A 138 -19.79 -4.36 -22.77
CA ILE A 138 -20.46 -3.16 -22.26
C ILE A 138 -21.99 -3.23 -22.36
N GLU A 139 -22.50 -3.85 -23.41
CA GLU A 139 -23.94 -4.05 -23.60
C GLU A 139 -24.52 -4.97 -22.51
N GLU A 140 -23.85 -6.09 -22.24
CA GLU A 140 -24.23 -7.01 -21.16
C GLU A 140 -24.19 -6.33 -19.78
N LEU A 141 -23.15 -5.52 -19.52
CA LEU A 141 -23.03 -4.76 -18.28
C LEU A 141 -24.14 -3.72 -18.13
N LYS A 142 -24.51 -3.02 -19.22
CA LYS A 142 -25.62 -2.07 -19.23
C LYS A 142 -26.94 -2.77 -18.97
N ASN A 143 -27.19 -3.90 -19.63
CA ASN A 143 -28.40 -4.72 -19.42
C ASN A 143 -28.48 -5.28 -17.99
N ALA A 144 -27.34 -5.53 -17.35
CA ALA A 144 -27.27 -5.88 -15.93
C ALA A 144 -27.56 -4.70 -14.98
N GLY A 145 -27.66 -3.47 -15.48
CA GLY A 145 -27.98 -2.27 -14.70
C GLY A 145 -26.80 -1.35 -14.39
N LEU A 146 -25.64 -1.53 -15.05
CA LEU A 146 -24.55 -0.55 -14.99
C LEU A 146 -25.01 0.75 -15.66
N ASN A 147 -25.00 1.87 -14.92
CA ASN A 147 -25.52 3.15 -15.42
C ASN A 147 -24.54 4.33 -15.32
N ALA A 148 -23.33 4.13 -14.77
CA ALA A 148 -22.30 5.17 -14.73
C ALA A 148 -20.89 4.62 -14.98
N LEU A 149 -20.15 5.25 -15.89
CA LEU A 149 -18.86 4.70 -16.35
C LEU A 149 -17.73 5.72 -16.22
N ASN A 150 -16.59 5.25 -15.70
CA ASN A 150 -15.32 5.94 -15.78
C ASN A 150 -14.30 5.06 -16.50
N ILE A 151 -13.69 5.59 -17.55
CA ILE A 151 -12.62 4.93 -18.32
C ILE A 151 -11.31 5.66 -18.02
N SER A 152 -10.29 4.93 -17.59
CA SER A 152 -8.94 5.47 -17.43
C SER A 152 -8.22 5.50 -18.77
N LEU A 153 -7.79 6.69 -19.21
CA LEU A 153 -7.04 6.90 -20.44
C LEU A 153 -6.05 8.04 -20.23
N ASP A 154 -4.76 7.70 -20.20
CA ASP A 154 -3.70 8.64 -19.82
C ASP A 154 -2.92 9.20 -21.02
N SER A 155 -3.20 8.75 -22.24
CA SER A 155 -2.58 9.30 -23.46
C SER A 155 -3.44 9.01 -24.69
N LEU A 156 -3.48 9.94 -25.64
CA LEU A 156 -4.08 9.78 -26.96
C LEU A 156 -3.03 9.40 -28.03
N ILE A 157 -1.76 9.28 -27.63
CA ILE A 157 -0.65 8.89 -28.49
C ILE A 157 -0.30 7.41 -28.23
N PRO A 158 -0.35 6.51 -29.23
CA PRO A 158 -0.17 5.06 -29.03
C PRO A 158 1.11 4.67 -28.27
N VAL A 159 2.25 5.28 -28.62
CA VAL A 159 3.54 4.97 -28.00
C VAL A 159 3.63 5.44 -26.54
N LYS A 160 3.03 6.58 -26.21
CA LYS A 160 2.95 7.08 -24.83
C LYS A 160 1.96 6.27 -24.01
N PHE A 161 0.82 5.89 -24.58
CA PHE A 161 -0.11 4.95 -23.97
C PHE A 161 0.59 3.64 -23.59
N GLU A 162 1.33 3.05 -24.52
CA GLU A 162 2.11 1.83 -24.28
C GLU A 162 3.18 2.05 -23.21
N PHE A 163 3.89 3.17 -23.26
CA PHE A 163 4.87 3.52 -22.23
C PHE A 163 4.25 3.63 -20.83
N ILE A 164 3.13 4.33 -20.69
CA ILE A 164 2.45 4.55 -19.41
C ILE A 164 1.88 3.25 -18.88
N THR A 165 1.16 2.48 -19.70
CA THR A 165 0.40 1.29 -19.28
C THR A 165 1.22 0.00 -19.29
N ARG A 166 2.37 0.02 -19.99
CA ARG A 166 3.19 -1.14 -20.39
C ARG A 166 2.42 -2.15 -21.25
N HIS A 167 1.46 -1.68 -22.03
CA HIS A 167 0.65 -2.54 -22.89
C HIS A 167 0.14 -1.76 -24.11
N LYS A 168 0.11 -2.40 -25.29
CA LYS A 168 -0.54 -1.83 -26.49
C LYS A 168 -2.05 -1.91 -26.36
N GLY A 169 -2.80 -0.90 -26.80
CA GLY A 169 -4.26 -1.03 -26.68
C GLY A 169 -5.11 0.21 -26.80
N LEU A 170 -4.53 1.35 -27.12
CA LEU A 170 -5.25 2.62 -27.24
C LEU A 170 -6.50 2.49 -28.12
N SER A 171 -6.41 1.84 -29.28
CA SER A 171 -7.54 1.64 -30.19
C SER A 171 -8.70 0.88 -29.55
N ASN A 172 -8.43 -0.11 -28.70
CA ASN A 172 -9.47 -0.85 -27.99
C ASN A 172 -10.14 0.01 -26.90
N VAL A 173 -9.38 0.87 -26.22
CA VAL A 173 -9.94 1.81 -25.24
C VAL A 173 -10.83 2.84 -25.94
N MET A 174 -10.42 3.36 -27.10
CA MET A 174 -11.22 4.28 -27.90
C MET A 174 -12.51 3.61 -28.41
N LYS A 175 -12.46 2.36 -28.87
CA LYS A 175 -13.66 1.56 -29.20
C LYS A 175 -14.62 1.47 -28.01
N SER A 176 -14.10 1.24 -26.81
CA SER A 176 -14.90 1.16 -25.60
C SER A 176 -15.54 2.49 -25.20
N ILE A 177 -14.85 3.62 -25.42
CA ILE A 177 -15.41 4.96 -25.21
C ILE A 177 -16.57 5.21 -26.18
N ASN A 178 -16.38 4.91 -27.47
CA ASN A 178 -17.42 5.08 -28.48
C ASN A 178 -18.64 4.19 -28.20
N ALA A 179 -18.42 2.91 -27.90
CA ALA A 179 -19.50 1.99 -27.53
C ALA A 179 -20.28 2.47 -26.29
N ALA A 180 -19.61 3.09 -25.31
CA ALA A 180 -20.29 3.67 -24.16
C ALA A 180 -21.16 4.88 -24.54
N LEU A 181 -20.68 5.73 -25.46
CA LEU A 181 -21.45 6.87 -25.97
C LEU A 181 -22.66 6.41 -26.80
N GLU A 182 -22.49 5.42 -27.68
CA GLU A 182 -23.56 4.81 -28.48
C GLU A 182 -24.65 4.18 -27.57
N LEU A 183 -24.23 3.58 -26.46
CA LEU A 183 -25.12 3.09 -25.42
C LEU A 183 -25.63 4.19 -24.48
N ASN A 184 -25.50 5.48 -24.82
CA ASN A 184 -26.08 6.60 -24.07
C ASN A 184 -25.65 6.66 -22.58
N PHE A 185 -24.44 6.18 -22.24
CA PHE A 185 -23.88 6.49 -20.92
C PHE A 185 -23.66 8.00 -20.83
N ASN A 186 -24.32 8.66 -19.87
CA ASN A 186 -24.23 10.11 -19.75
C ASN A 186 -23.93 10.55 -18.30
N PRO A 187 -22.76 11.18 -18.03
CA PRO A 187 -21.62 11.32 -18.95
C PRO A 187 -20.72 10.07 -18.93
N VAL A 188 -20.06 9.77 -20.06
CA VAL A 188 -18.85 8.92 -20.06
C VAL A 188 -17.70 9.74 -19.52
N LYS A 189 -17.12 9.31 -18.39
CA LYS A 189 -16.01 10.03 -17.74
C LYS A 189 -14.69 9.43 -18.16
N ILE A 190 -13.79 10.26 -18.67
CA ILE A 190 -12.42 9.86 -18.99
C ILE A 190 -11.52 10.40 -17.89
N ASN A 191 -10.81 9.52 -17.18
CA ASN A 191 -9.87 9.93 -16.13
C ASN A 191 -8.45 9.86 -16.68
N CYS A 192 -7.71 10.97 -16.64
CA CYS A 192 -6.33 11.08 -17.09
C CYS A 192 -5.44 11.57 -15.93
N VAL A 193 -4.51 10.74 -15.49
CA VAL A 193 -3.48 11.13 -14.50
C VAL A 193 -2.37 11.87 -15.24
N VAL A 194 -2.19 13.15 -14.92
CA VAL A 194 -1.22 14.01 -15.61
C VAL A 194 0.13 13.95 -14.89
N MET A 195 1.17 13.60 -15.65
CA MET A 195 2.54 13.43 -15.19
C MET A 195 3.47 14.31 -16.03
N LYS A 196 4.26 15.13 -15.35
CA LYS A 196 5.17 16.09 -15.96
C LYS A 196 6.24 15.41 -16.82
N GLY A 197 6.44 15.91 -18.03
CA GLY A 197 7.37 15.38 -19.03
C GLY A 197 6.94 14.03 -19.63
N ILE A 198 5.68 13.62 -19.45
CA ILE A 198 5.16 12.34 -19.98
C ILE A 198 3.95 12.59 -20.88
N ASN A 199 2.87 13.15 -20.31
CA ASN A 199 1.59 13.36 -21.00
C ASN A 199 1.00 14.75 -20.73
N ASP A 200 1.75 15.64 -20.09
CA ASP A 200 1.35 17.02 -19.81
C ASP A 200 1.26 17.89 -21.08
N ASP A 201 1.93 17.50 -22.15
CA ASP A 201 1.81 18.07 -23.48
C ASP A 201 0.51 17.66 -24.22
N GLU A 202 -0.22 16.66 -23.72
CA GLU A 202 -1.48 16.18 -24.34
C GLU A 202 -2.74 16.85 -23.77
N LEU A 203 -2.61 17.78 -22.80
CA LEU A 203 -3.75 18.46 -22.15
C LEU A 203 -4.73 19.05 -23.17
N SER A 204 -4.22 19.80 -24.14
CA SER A 204 -5.03 20.42 -25.19
C SER A 204 -5.66 19.41 -26.14
N SER A 205 -4.96 18.31 -26.45
CA SER A 205 -5.51 17.21 -27.25
C SER A 205 -6.71 16.55 -26.57
N PHE A 206 -6.64 16.36 -25.25
CA PHE A 206 -7.76 15.89 -24.45
C PHE A 206 -8.92 16.88 -24.37
N VAL A 207 -8.66 18.19 -24.37
CA VAL A 207 -9.72 19.22 -24.47
C VAL A 207 -10.41 19.13 -25.83
N LYS A 208 -9.65 19.04 -26.94
CA LYS A 208 -10.21 18.87 -28.30
C LYS A 208 -11.06 17.62 -28.44
N LEU A 209 -10.76 16.54 -27.72
CA LEU A 209 -11.59 15.34 -27.70
C LEU A 209 -13.05 15.65 -27.31
N THR A 210 -13.25 16.64 -26.44
CA THR A 210 -14.59 17.04 -25.94
C THR A 210 -15.38 17.91 -26.91
N GLU A 211 -14.77 18.37 -28.01
CA GLU A 211 -15.42 19.14 -29.07
C GLU A 211 -16.58 18.35 -29.67
N ASN A 212 -16.28 17.14 -30.15
CA ASN A 212 -17.21 16.30 -30.90
C ASN A 212 -17.80 15.15 -30.08
N MET A 213 -17.23 14.86 -28.91
CA MET A 213 -17.68 13.77 -28.04
C MET A 213 -18.29 14.32 -26.75
N ASN A 214 -19.46 13.80 -26.35
CA ASN A 214 -20.08 14.12 -25.06
C ASN A 214 -19.41 13.34 -23.91
N VAL A 215 -18.13 13.63 -23.67
CA VAL A 215 -17.31 13.05 -22.61
C VAL A 215 -16.94 14.10 -21.57
N ASP A 216 -16.77 13.66 -20.33
CA ASP A 216 -16.26 14.46 -19.22
C ASP A 216 -14.81 14.04 -18.92
N VAL A 217 -13.85 14.76 -19.49
CA VAL A 217 -12.42 14.47 -19.35
C VAL A 217 -11.87 15.09 -18.06
N ARG A 218 -11.36 14.26 -17.17
CA ARG A 218 -10.97 14.62 -15.81
C ARG A 218 -9.47 14.45 -15.64
N PHE A 219 -8.76 15.57 -15.57
CA PHE A 219 -7.34 15.62 -15.27
C PHE A 219 -7.12 15.44 -13.77
N ILE A 220 -6.25 14.50 -13.40
CA ILE A 220 -5.99 14.11 -12.01
C ILE A 220 -4.55 14.43 -11.66
N GLU A 221 -4.35 15.13 -10.54
CA GLU A 221 -3.01 15.39 -10.02
C GLU A 221 -2.33 14.09 -9.58
N TYR A 222 -1.11 13.89 -10.07
CA TYR A 222 -0.28 12.74 -9.70
C TYR A 222 0.01 12.71 -8.19
N SER A 223 -0.48 11.67 -7.52
CA SER A 223 -0.51 11.55 -6.06
C SER A 223 0.42 10.43 -5.55
N PRO A 224 0.97 10.55 -4.32
CA PRO A 224 1.87 9.55 -3.76
C PRO A 224 1.12 8.27 -3.34
N PHE A 225 1.60 7.12 -3.82
CA PHE A 225 1.15 5.79 -3.39
C PHE A 225 2.35 4.86 -3.15
N GLY A 226 2.15 3.79 -2.38
CA GLY A 226 3.21 2.81 -2.15
C GLY A 226 3.72 2.22 -3.47
N GLY A 227 5.03 2.28 -3.70
CA GLY A 227 5.68 1.63 -4.85
C GLY A 227 5.60 2.38 -6.19
N ASN A 228 4.93 3.53 -6.31
CA ASN A 228 4.83 4.26 -7.59
C ASN A 228 5.98 5.27 -7.86
N LYS A 229 7.07 5.23 -7.07
CA LYS A 229 8.23 6.14 -7.19
C LYS A 229 7.82 7.61 -7.35
N TRP A 230 6.81 8.04 -6.59
CA TRP A 230 6.29 9.40 -6.64
C TRP A 230 7.40 10.43 -6.38
N SER A 231 7.32 11.56 -7.10
CA SER A 231 8.23 12.71 -6.99
C SER A 231 7.44 13.98 -7.25
N ASN A 232 7.72 15.02 -6.46
CA ASN A 232 7.13 16.34 -6.64
C ASN A 232 7.39 16.91 -8.05
N ASN A 233 8.56 16.62 -8.62
CA ASN A 233 8.95 17.10 -9.95
C ASN A 233 8.15 16.44 -11.08
N LYS A 234 7.43 15.35 -10.80
CA LYS A 234 6.55 14.67 -11.75
C LYS A 234 5.10 15.12 -11.66
N MET A 235 4.74 15.94 -10.67
CA MET A 235 3.38 16.44 -10.52
C MET A 235 3.19 17.71 -11.35
N VAL A 236 2.05 17.82 -12.04
CA VAL A 236 1.59 19.07 -12.65
C VAL A 236 0.45 19.64 -11.79
N PRO A 237 0.63 20.79 -11.14
CA PRO A 237 -0.41 21.44 -10.35
C PRO A 237 -1.63 21.82 -11.20
N TYR A 238 -2.81 21.82 -10.57
CA TYR A 238 -4.06 22.38 -11.12
C TYR A 238 -3.90 23.71 -11.84
N SER A 239 -3.23 24.69 -11.21
CA SER A 239 -3.04 26.02 -11.78
C SER A 239 -2.20 26.00 -13.04
N GLU A 240 -1.21 25.10 -13.12
CA GLU A 240 -0.36 24.93 -14.29
C GLU A 240 -1.13 24.28 -15.44
N MET A 241 -1.86 23.18 -15.17
CA MET A 241 -2.72 22.55 -16.18
C MET A 241 -3.76 23.52 -16.74
N LEU A 242 -4.43 24.29 -15.86
CA LEU A 242 -5.42 25.28 -16.27
C LEU A 242 -4.79 26.40 -17.12
N ARG A 243 -3.59 26.86 -16.76
CA ARG A 243 -2.86 27.88 -17.53
C ARG A 243 -2.49 27.39 -18.93
N ILE A 244 -2.00 26.15 -19.05
CA ILE A 244 -1.67 25.52 -20.33
C ILE A 244 -2.92 25.46 -21.21
N ILE A 245 -4.03 24.92 -20.67
CA ILE A 245 -5.28 24.80 -21.42
C ILE A 245 -5.82 26.16 -21.85
N LYS A 246 -5.78 27.17 -20.97
CA LYS A 246 -6.25 28.52 -21.30
C LYS A 246 -5.41 29.24 -22.36
N SER A 247 -4.16 28.81 -22.57
CA SER A 247 -3.33 29.33 -23.66
C SER A 247 -3.91 28.98 -25.03
N ASP A 248 -4.49 27.78 -25.14
CA ASP A 248 -5.05 27.25 -26.39
C ASP A 248 -6.57 27.45 -26.49
N PHE A 249 -7.25 27.60 -25.35
CA PHE A 249 -8.70 27.77 -25.22
C PHE A 249 -9.01 28.95 -24.27
N PRO A 250 -8.78 30.20 -24.70
CA PRO A 250 -8.98 31.39 -23.86
C PRO A 250 -10.43 31.57 -23.38
N GLU A 251 -11.41 31.07 -24.13
CA GLU A 251 -12.84 31.08 -23.85
C GLU A 251 -13.30 30.03 -22.81
N LEU A 252 -12.39 29.24 -22.24
CA LEU A 252 -12.73 28.20 -21.26
C LEU A 252 -13.43 28.79 -20.02
N ILE A 253 -14.70 28.42 -19.83
CA ILE A 253 -15.55 28.88 -18.73
C ILE A 253 -15.59 27.88 -17.57
N ARG A 254 -15.63 28.39 -16.34
CA ARG A 254 -15.82 27.58 -15.13
C ARG A 254 -17.30 27.24 -14.95
N LEU A 255 -17.62 25.97 -14.69
CA LEU A 255 -18.96 25.53 -14.32
C LEU A 255 -19.16 25.55 -12.80
N LYS A 256 -20.42 25.63 -12.38
CA LYS A 256 -20.83 25.58 -10.97
C LYS A 256 -20.58 24.19 -10.39
N ASP A 257 -19.93 24.12 -9.24
CA ASP A 257 -19.70 22.86 -8.52
C ASP A 257 -21.00 22.38 -7.87
N LEU A 258 -21.29 21.08 -7.95
CA LEU A 258 -22.34 20.43 -7.18
C LEU A 258 -21.83 20.03 -5.79
N SER A 259 -22.78 19.68 -4.91
CA SER A 259 -22.42 19.12 -3.61
C SER A 259 -21.59 17.85 -3.77
N ASN A 260 -20.51 17.74 -2.97
CA ASN A 260 -19.58 16.61 -2.97
C ASN A 260 -18.81 16.39 -4.29
N ASP A 261 -18.82 17.36 -5.21
CA ASP A 261 -18.06 17.26 -6.45
C ASP A 261 -16.56 17.16 -6.19
N THR A 262 -15.96 16.18 -6.84
CA THR A 262 -14.53 15.87 -6.69
C THR A 262 -13.68 16.60 -7.71
N SER A 263 -14.31 17.05 -8.80
CA SER A 263 -13.68 17.68 -9.95
C SER A 263 -14.21 19.11 -10.10
N LYS A 264 -13.29 20.03 -10.36
CA LYS A 264 -13.58 21.41 -10.74
C LYS A 264 -13.89 21.46 -12.23
N ALA A 265 -15.16 21.57 -12.61
CA ALA A 265 -15.59 21.41 -14.01
C ALA A 265 -15.47 22.71 -14.83
N TYR A 266 -15.01 22.59 -16.07
CA TYR A 266 -14.87 23.68 -17.03
C TYR A 266 -15.40 23.24 -18.40
N LYS A 267 -15.83 24.19 -19.22
CA LYS A 267 -16.34 23.93 -20.56
C LYS A 267 -15.81 24.95 -21.56
N VAL A 268 -15.50 24.50 -22.77
CA VAL A 268 -15.28 25.37 -23.92
C VAL A 268 -16.65 25.61 -24.59
N PRO A 269 -17.10 26.87 -24.77
CA PRO A 269 -18.32 27.16 -25.51
C PRO A 269 -18.36 26.46 -26.87
N GLY A 270 -19.53 25.91 -27.25
CA GLY A 270 -19.70 25.16 -28.50
C GLY A 270 -19.28 23.68 -28.43
N PHE A 271 -18.42 23.27 -27.50
CA PHE A 271 -18.02 21.87 -27.37
C PHE A 271 -19.16 21.03 -26.75
N LYS A 272 -19.30 19.78 -27.20
CA LYS A 272 -20.33 18.87 -26.67
C LYS A 272 -20.04 18.50 -25.22
N GLY A 273 -18.83 18.04 -24.95
CA GLY A 273 -18.37 17.58 -23.66
C GLY A 273 -17.89 18.71 -22.73
N GLN A 274 -17.14 18.29 -21.72
CA GLN A 274 -16.53 19.20 -20.74
C GLN A 274 -15.24 18.59 -20.17
N ILE A 275 -14.46 19.41 -19.48
CA ILE A 275 -13.28 18.96 -18.74
C ILE A 275 -13.46 19.19 -17.24
N GLY A 276 -12.64 18.54 -16.42
CA GLY A 276 -12.61 18.78 -14.99
C GLY A 276 -11.25 18.49 -14.37
N PHE A 277 -10.97 19.10 -13.23
CA PHE A 277 -9.71 18.91 -12.51
C PHE A 277 -9.95 18.28 -11.14
N ILE A 278 -9.36 17.11 -10.90
CA ILE A 278 -9.34 16.43 -9.60
C ILE A 278 -8.03 16.82 -8.88
N THR A 279 -8.15 17.83 -8.03
CA THR A 279 -7.03 18.52 -7.38
C THR A 279 -6.70 17.90 -6.02
N SER A 280 -6.32 16.62 -6.05
CA SER A 280 -6.12 15.80 -4.84
C SER A 280 -5.03 16.37 -3.91
N MET A 281 -4.01 17.05 -4.45
CA MET A 281 -2.85 17.50 -3.68
C MET A 281 -2.90 19.02 -3.42
N THR A 282 -3.18 19.83 -4.44
CA THR A 282 -3.04 21.30 -4.32
C THR A 282 -4.26 21.98 -3.70
N LYS A 283 -5.48 21.51 -4.01
CA LYS A 283 -6.75 22.06 -3.51
C LYS A 283 -7.73 20.94 -3.20
N ASN A 284 -7.46 20.21 -2.12
CA ASN A 284 -8.22 19.01 -1.74
C ASN A 284 -9.73 19.31 -1.56
N PHE A 285 -10.54 18.26 -1.61
CA PHE A 285 -11.99 18.31 -1.53
C PHE A 285 -12.52 17.44 -0.38
N CYS A 286 -11.77 17.39 0.72
CA CYS A 286 -12.11 16.56 1.87
C CYS A 286 -13.32 17.08 2.64
N SER A 287 -13.56 18.39 2.64
CA SER A 287 -14.66 19.03 3.38
C SER A 287 -16.05 18.50 2.99
N SER A 288 -16.22 18.10 1.73
CA SER A 288 -17.45 17.52 1.17
C SER A 288 -17.27 16.04 0.77
N CYS A 289 -16.28 15.34 1.32
CA CYS A 289 -16.02 13.95 0.93
C CYS A 289 -17.08 12.99 1.52
N ASN A 290 -17.88 12.39 0.64
CA ASN A 290 -18.93 11.42 0.95
C ASN A 290 -18.53 9.94 0.70
N ARG A 291 -17.23 9.66 0.54
CA ARG A 291 -16.76 8.36 0.03
C ARG A 291 -16.24 7.41 1.09
N LEU A 292 -16.65 6.16 0.96
CA LEU A 292 -16.09 4.99 1.65
C LEU A 292 -15.55 3.99 0.63
N ARG A 293 -14.65 3.11 1.07
CA ARG A 293 -14.05 2.08 0.21
C ARG A 293 -13.97 0.74 0.92
N ILE A 294 -14.38 -0.31 0.24
CA ILE A 294 -14.10 -1.70 0.60
C ILE A 294 -13.03 -2.21 -0.37
N THR A 295 -11.96 -2.77 0.18
CA THR A 295 -10.88 -3.39 -0.57
C THR A 295 -11.27 -4.80 -1.03
N ALA A 296 -10.56 -5.38 -2.01
CA ALA A 296 -10.85 -6.72 -2.51
C ALA A 296 -10.65 -7.82 -1.45
N ASP A 297 -9.76 -7.59 -0.49
CA ASP A 297 -9.59 -8.42 0.70
C ASP A 297 -10.66 -8.17 1.79
N GLY A 298 -11.59 -7.24 1.55
CA GLY A 298 -12.77 -6.98 2.37
C GLY A 298 -12.55 -6.04 3.55
N SER A 299 -11.54 -5.19 3.49
CA SER A 299 -11.27 -4.17 4.49
C SER A 299 -11.96 -2.84 4.17
N LEU A 300 -12.64 -2.24 5.14
CA LEU A 300 -13.20 -0.90 5.03
C LEU A 300 -12.11 0.15 5.27
N LYS A 301 -11.98 1.08 4.31
CA LYS A 301 -11.19 2.31 4.38
C LYS A 301 -12.11 3.52 4.31
N VAL A 302 -12.00 4.38 5.31
CA VAL A 302 -12.74 5.65 5.35
C VAL A 302 -12.02 6.80 4.64
N CYS A 303 -10.73 6.61 4.34
CA CYS A 303 -9.93 7.55 3.54
C CYS A 303 -8.99 6.78 2.60
N LEU A 304 -8.83 7.29 1.38
CA LEU A 304 -7.90 6.74 0.37
C LEU A 304 -6.44 6.72 0.86
N PHE A 305 -6.08 7.75 1.63
CA PHE A 305 -4.73 7.98 2.15
C PHE A 305 -4.58 7.60 3.64
N GLY A 306 -5.63 7.07 4.26
CA GLY A 306 -5.58 6.63 5.65
C GLY A 306 -5.01 5.21 5.76
N ASN A 307 -4.29 4.93 6.84
CA ASN A 307 -3.69 3.61 7.07
C ASN A 307 -4.63 2.68 7.86
N GLU A 308 -5.60 3.25 8.57
CA GLU A 308 -6.55 2.49 9.36
C GLU A 308 -7.57 1.78 8.49
N GLU A 309 -7.79 0.51 8.82
CA GLU A 309 -8.64 -0.43 8.10
C GLU A 309 -9.30 -1.37 9.10
N ILE A 310 -10.56 -1.74 8.84
CA ILE A 310 -11.26 -2.79 9.58
C ILE A 310 -11.70 -3.89 8.60
N SER A 311 -11.52 -5.16 8.95
CA SER A 311 -11.86 -6.28 8.06
C SER A 311 -13.34 -6.65 8.20
N LEU A 312 -14.17 -6.24 7.24
CA LEU A 312 -15.58 -6.60 7.20
C LEU A 312 -15.79 -8.03 6.72
N ARG A 313 -14.93 -8.53 5.82
CA ARG A 313 -14.95 -9.93 5.39
C ARG A 313 -14.78 -10.90 6.56
N ASP A 314 -13.78 -10.66 7.40
CA ASP A 314 -13.53 -11.55 8.54
C ASP A 314 -14.69 -11.51 9.53
N ALA A 315 -15.32 -10.34 9.71
CA ALA A 315 -16.54 -10.22 10.51
C ALA A 315 -17.72 -11.01 9.91
N LEU A 316 -17.93 -10.95 8.58
CA LEU A 316 -18.97 -11.75 7.91
C LEU A 316 -18.73 -13.25 8.05
N ARG A 317 -17.48 -13.71 7.88
CA ARG A 317 -17.12 -15.13 7.96
C ARG A 317 -17.13 -15.69 9.37
N GLN A 318 -17.00 -14.84 10.37
CA GLN A 318 -17.18 -15.20 11.78
C GLN A 318 -18.64 -15.12 12.22
N GLU A 319 -19.57 -14.80 11.29
CA GLU A 319 -21.00 -14.67 11.56
C GLU A 319 -21.28 -13.69 12.71
N ILE A 320 -20.50 -12.59 12.74
CA ILE A 320 -20.66 -11.54 13.74
C ILE A 320 -22.08 -10.95 13.61
N PRO A 321 -22.83 -10.78 14.73
CA PRO A 321 -24.15 -10.19 14.72
C PRO A 321 -24.20 -8.84 13.98
N GLU A 322 -25.30 -8.58 13.25
CA GLU A 322 -25.44 -7.39 12.40
C GLU A 322 -25.26 -6.10 13.20
N ASP A 323 -25.81 -5.98 14.41
CA ASP A 323 -25.67 -4.82 15.29
C ASP A 323 -24.20 -4.51 15.67
N VAL A 324 -23.40 -5.55 15.86
CA VAL A 324 -21.95 -5.43 16.11
C VAL A 324 -21.24 -4.98 14.84
N LEU A 325 -21.59 -5.54 13.67
CA LEU A 325 -21.04 -5.13 12.38
C LEU A 325 -21.34 -3.65 12.08
N LEU A 326 -22.57 -3.21 12.35
CA LEU A 326 -22.99 -1.81 12.23
C LEU A 326 -22.17 -0.89 13.15
N SER A 327 -21.95 -1.31 14.40
CA SER A 327 -21.13 -0.57 15.36
C SER A 327 -19.67 -0.43 14.91
N MET A 328 -19.10 -1.47 14.29
CA MET A 328 -17.75 -1.42 13.70
C MET A 328 -17.69 -0.41 12.56
N ILE A 329 -18.68 -0.41 11.66
CA ILE A 329 -18.76 0.54 10.54
C ILE A 329 -18.87 1.98 11.05
N ALA A 330 -19.81 2.24 11.97
CA ALA A 330 -19.98 3.59 12.54
C ALA A 330 -18.72 4.08 13.23
N SER A 331 -18.04 3.22 14.01
CA SER A 331 -16.80 3.62 14.67
C SER A 331 -15.69 3.99 13.67
N ALA A 332 -15.55 3.24 12.58
CA ALA A 332 -14.61 3.59 11.52
C ALA A 332 -14.98 4.90 10.82
N VAL A 333 -16.27 5.15 10.55
CA VAL A 333 -16.75 6.41 9.97
C VAL A 333 -16.47 7.59 10.90
N LEU A 334 -16.73 7.45 12.20
CA LEU A 334 -16.44 8.46 13.21
C LEU A 334 -14.94 8.75 13.37
N SER A 335 -14.05 7.80 13.07
CA SER A 335 -12.60 8.04 13.09
C SER A 335 -12.07 8.77 11.86
N LYS A 336 -12.92 9.01 10.85
CA LYS A 336 -12.53 9.70 9.62
C LYS A 336 -12.09 11.12 9.91
N LYS A 337 -10.82 11.42 9.62
CA LYS A 337 -10.23 12.76 9.80
C LYS A 337 -10.89 13.81 8.90
N LYS A 338 -10.78 15.09 9.30
CA LYS A 338 -11.27 16.25 8.53
C LYS A 338 -10.73 16.26 7.10
N GLN A 339 -9.43 16.02 6.95
CA GLN A 339 -8.74 15.93 5.66
C GLN A 339 -7.55 14.97 5.74
N HIS A 340 -7.04 14.54 4.59
CA HIS A 340 -5.78 13.81 4.52
C HIS A 340 -4.59 14.72 4.85
N ALA A 341 -3.44 14.13 5.16
CA ALA A 341 -2.22 14.91 5.39
C ALA A 341 -1.80 15.66 4.12
N GLY A 342 -0.99 16.72 4.29
CA GLY A 342 -0.39 17.42 3.14
C GLY A 342 0.52 16.49 2.32
N MET A 343 0.73 16.84 1.05
CA MET A 343 1.46 16.04 0.06
C MET A 343 2.81 15.49 0.56
N PHE A 344 3.64 16.34 1.18
CA PHE A 344 4.94 15.92 1.72
C PHE A 344 4.83 14.85 2.82
N ASN A 345 3.82 14.97 3.70
CA ASN A 345 3.59 13.99 4.74
C ASN A 345 3.00 12.69 4.17
N LEU A 346 2.12 12.79 3.17
CA LEU A 346 1.57 11.62 2.48
C LEU A 346 2.66 10.77 1.83
N SER A 347 3.67 11.40 1.21
CA SER A 347 4.78 10.68 0.58
C SER A 347 5.62 9.85 1.56
N LYS A 348 5.60 10.21 2.85
CA LYS A 348 6.33 9.51 3.92
C LYS A 348 5.47 8.50 4.67
N MET A 349 4.14 8.54 4.49
CA MET A 349 3.23 7.62 5.15
C MET A 349 3.23 6.26 4.44
N GLN A 350 3.34 5.19 5.22
CA GLN A 350 3.18 3.84 4.69
C GLN A 350 1.71 3.63 4.29
N ASN A 351 1.43 3.51 2.99
CA ASN A 351 0.10 3.24 2.47
C ASN A 351 0.17 2.14 1.39
N ARG A 352 -0.96 1.49 1.10
CA ARG A 352 -1.02 0.42 0.09
C ARG A 352 -0.67 0.99 -1.31
N PRO A 353 0.00 0.21 -2.18
CA PRO A 353 0.07 0.52 -3.61
C PRO A 353 -1.31 0.76 -4.20
N MET A 354 -1.46 1.62 -5.21
CA MET A 354 -2.77 2.00 -5.76
C MET A 354 -3.61 0.77 -6.17
N ILE A 355 -2.96 -0.21 -6.80
CA ILE A 355 -3.53 -1.51 -7.18
C ILE A 355 -4.02 -2.34 -5.98
N LEU A 356 -3.31 -2.24 -4.86
CA LEU A 356 -3.60 -2.94 -3.62
C LEU A 356 -4.38 -2.07 -2.63
N ILE A 357 -4.96 -0.92 -3.00
CA ILE A 357 -5.96 -0.27 -2.13
C ILE A 357 -7.27 -1.10 -2.19
N GLY A 358 -7.12 -2.38 -1.83
CA GLY A 358 -7.56 -3.59 -2.53
C GLY A 358 -7.02 -4.87 -1.84
N GLY A 359 -5.73 -4.94 -1.45
CA GLY A 359 -5.08 -6.14 -0.87
C GLY A 359 -4.18 -5.98 0.35
N GLN A 360 -3.92 -7.08 1.05
CA GLN A 360 -3.51 -7.17 2.46
C GLN A 360 -2.34 -6.26 2.94
N VAL A 361 -2.42 -5.77 4.19
CA VAL A 361 -1.31 -5.16 4.95
C VAL A 361 -0.81 -6.16 6.02
N PRO A 362 0.50 -6.25 6.31
CA PRO A 362 1.04 -7.18 7.32
C PRO A 362 0.59 -6.92 8.77
N ASN A 363 -0.07 -5.80 9.08
CA ASN A 363 -0.58 -5.48 10.42
C ASN A 363 -2.12 -5.32 10.43
N LYS A 364 -2.85 -6.44 10.35
CA LYS A 364 -4.30 -6.44 10.61
C LYS A 364 -4.55 -6.35 12.12
N LYS A 365 -5.26 -5.31 12.56
CA LYS A 365 -5.97 -5.37 13.85
C LYS A 365 -7.17 -6.29 13.66
N VAL A 366 -7.08 -7.51 14.17
CA VAL A 366 -8.22 -8.43 14.27
C VAL A 366 -8.90 -8.14 15.61
N TYR A 367 -10.15 -7.70 15.57
CA TYR A 367 -10.97 -7.56 16.77
C TYR A 367 -11.71 -8.89 16.98
N LEU A 368 -11.34 -9.64 18.03
CA LEU A 368 -12.03 -10.89 18.40
C LEU A 368 -13.04 -10.58 19.52
N LEU A 369 -14.26 -11.08 19.37
CA LEU A 369 -15.24 -11.15 20.45
C LEU A 369 -14.81 -12.24 21.46
N PRO A 370 -14.98 -12.03 22.79
CA PRO A 370 -14.97 -13.15 23.72
C PRO A 370 -16.20 -14.02 23.45
N SER A 371 -16.00 -15.33 23.30
CA SER A 371 -17.08 -16.31 23.24
C SER A 371 -18.00 -16.14 24.45
N ALA A 372 -19.30 -15.95 24.21
CA ALA A 372 -20.30 -16.03 25.26
C ALA A 372 -20.18 -17.40 25.93
N LYS A 373 -19.80 -17.42 27.21
CA LYS A 373 -19.85 -18.64 28.02
C LYS A 373 -21.32 -18.97 28.24
N THR A 374 -21.85 -19.91 27.47
CA THR A 374 -23.07 -20.62 27.84
C THR A 374 -22.72 -21.52 29.02
N SER A 375 -23.42 -21.31 30.13
CA SER A 375 -23.28 -22.07 31.37
C SER A 375 -23.77 -23.50 31.15
N GLN A 376 -22.92 -24.51 31.39
CA GLN A 376 -23.38 -25.88 31.61
C GLN A 376 -22.35 -26.70 32.41
N PHE A 377 -22.73 -26.92 33.67
CA PHE A 377 -22.66 -28.15 34.48
C PHE A 377 -21.39 -29.03 34.52
N LEU A 378 -21.01 -29.34 35.77
CA LEU A 378 -20.08 -30.37 36.22
C LEU A 378 -20.30 -31.71 35.49
N ILE A 379 -19.22 -32.31 34.98
CA ILE A 379 -18.96 -33.75 35.11
C ILE A 379 -17.45 -33.97 35.35
N SER A 380 -17.18 -34.69 36.43
CA SER A 380 -15.90 -35.20 36.93
C SER A 380 -15.27 -36.28 36.04
N GLN A 381 -13.96 -36.21 35.75
CA GLN A 381 -13.12 -37.39 35.45
C GLN A 381 -11.68 -37.10 35.92
N ILE A 382 -11.25 -37.72 37.03
CA ILE A 382 -10.41 -38.92 37.13
C ILE A 382 -9.00 -38.70 36.54
N ALA A 383 -8.05 -38.57 37.46
CA ALA A 383 -6.62 -38.65 37.20
C ALA A 383 -6.20 -40.08 36.87
N PHE A 384 -5.36 -40.23 35.85
CA PHE A 384 -4.46 -41.38 35.73
C PHE A 384 -3.07 -40.86 35.38
N THR A 385 -2.19 -40.92 36.38
CA THR A 385 -0.74 -40.86 36.23
C THR A 385 -0.24 -42.23 35.79
N THR A 386 0.49 -42.30 34.69
CA THR A 386 1.53 -43.33 34.51
C THR A 386 2.81 -42.67 34.03
N SER A 387 3.80 -42.76 34.92
CA SER A 387 5.20 -42.50 34.69
C SER A 387 5.78 -43.62 33.83
N SER A 388 6.61 -43.26 32.85
CA SER A 388 7.64 -44.15 32.32
C SER A 388 8.78 -43.28 31.80
N ALA A 389 9.77 -43.09 32.68
CA ALA A 389 11.06 -42.53 32.32
C ALA A 389 11.87 -43.58 31.54
N VAL A 390 12.42 -43.16 30.40
CA VAL A 390 13.61 -43.77 29.81
C VAL A 390 14.55 -42.62 29.48
N ASN A 391 15.65 -42.52 30.23
CA ASN A 391 16.78 -41.67 29.91
C ASN A 391 17.62 -42.36 28.83
N SER A 392 17.85 -41.68 27.72
CA SER A 392 19.01 -41.94 26.87
C SER A 392 19.61 -40.60 26.43
N VAL A 393 20.88 -40.46 26.78
CA VAL A 393 21.76 -39.32 26.55
C VAL A 393 21.83 -38.98 25.06
N ASN A 394 21.43 -37.77 24.70
CA ASN A 394 21.85 -37.06 23.49
C ASN A 394 21.88 -35.57 23.85
N ASP A 395 23.08 -35.00 24.04
CA ASP A 395 23.27 -33.56 24.08
C ASP A 395 23.01 -33.00 22.67
N GLU A 396 21.74 -32.80 22.33
CA GLU A 396 21.35 -32.02 21.17
C GLU A 396 21.68 -30.55 21.44
N ILE A 397 22.59 -29.99 20.65
CA ILE A 397 22.80 -28.54 20.56
C ILE A 397 21.48 -27.92 20.09
N ALA A 398 20.67 -27.47 21.05
CA ALA A 398 19.37 -26.86 20.78
C ALA A 398 19.57 -25.55 20.01
N LEU A 399 19.27 -25.56 18.71
CA LEU A 399 19.28 -24.36 17.87
C LEU A 399 18.25 -23.36 18.41
N THR A 400 18.72 -22.17 18.78
CA THR A 400 17.92 -21.13 19.46
C THR A 400 16.76 -20.58 18.62
N HIS A 401 16.74 -20.87 17.32
CA HIS A 401 15.77 -20.39 16.35
C HIS A 401 14.81 -21.47 15.79
N THR A 402 14.86 -22.70 16.31
CA THR A 402 13.94 -23.78 15.92
C THR A 402 13.28 -24.39 17.15
N ASN A 403 12.01 -24.78 17.04
CA ASN A 403 11.38 -25.61 18.09
C ASN A 403 11.77 -27.09 17.92
N THR A 404 11.32 -27.93 18.85
CA THR A 404 11.52 -29.40 18.84
C THR A 404 10.90 -30.11 17.62
N GLU A 405 10.17 -29.40 16.76
CA GLU A 405 9.60 -29.89 15.49
C GLU A 405 10.34 -29.31 14.26
N GLY A 406 11.46 -28.60 14.44
CA GLY A 406 12.23 -27.97 13.35
C GLY A 406 11.60 -26.70 12.75
N LYS A 407 10.51 -26.17 13.32
CA LYS A 407 9.85 -24.94 12.84
C LYS A 407 10.57 -23.69 13.33
N ILE A 408 10.77 -22.76 12.41
CA ILE A 408 11.45 -21.48 12.61
C ILE A 408 10.70 -20.61 13.63
N LYS A 409 11.40 -20.15 14.68
CA LYS A 409 10.86 -19.31 15.76
C LYS A 409 11.79 -18.14 16.06
N MET A 410 11.22 -16.94 16.15
CA MET A 410 11.94 -15.75 16.61
C MET A 410 12.21 -15.85 18.12
N ILE A 411 13.45 -15.54 18.53
CA ILE A 411 13.81 -15.46 19.95
C ILE A 411 12.97 -14.37 20.63
N ASP A 412 12.38 -14.69 21.78
CA ASP A 412 11.71 -13.68 22.59
C ASP A 412 12.72 -12.93 23.47
N ILE A 413 12.82 -11.63 23.25
CA ILE A 413 13.69 -10.74 24.03
C ILE A 413 12.92 -9.95 25.08
N GLY A 414 11.59 -10.09 25.15
CA GLY A 414 10.71 -9.41 26.11
C GLY A 414 11.21 -9.45 27.56
N PRO A 415 11.61 -10.64 28.08
CA PRO A 415 12.09 -10.79 29.46
C PRO A 415 13.48 -10.21 29.75
N LYS A 416 14.26 -9.84 28.72
CA LYS A 416 15.65 -9.36 28.91
C LYS A 416 15.66 -7.88 29.31
N SER A 417 16.58 -7.50 30.20
CA SER A 417 16.85 -6.10 30.52
C SER A 417 17.66 -5.42 29.40
N PRO A 418 17.38 -4.16 29.06
CA PRO A 418 18.22 -3.40 28.14
C PRO A 418 19.63 -3.17 28.71
N THR A 419 20.65 -3.33 27.88
CA THR A 419 22.04 -2.95 28.20
C THR A 419 22.66 -2.24 26.99
N ILE A 420 23.79 -1.56 27.19
CA ILE A 420 24.57 -1.01 26.08
C ILE A 420 25.20 -2.18 25.34
N ARG A 421 25.00 -2.25 24.02
CA ARG A 421 25.50 -3.30 23.14
C ARG A 421 26.43 -2.64 22.13
N ILE A 422 27.63 -3.17 21.99
CA ILE A 422 28.60 -2.73 20.99
C ILE A 422 29.05 -3.96 20.22
N ALA A 423 29.15 -3.86 18.90
CA ALA A 423 29.72 -4.90 18.05
C ALA A 423 30.67 -4.28 17.03
N LYS A 424 31.79 -4.95 16.78
CA LYS A 424 32.76 -4.61 15.75
C LYS A 424 32.86 -5.74 14.73
N ALA A 425 32.86 -5.41 13.45
CA ALA A 425 33.00 -6.38 12.36
C ALA A 425 34.01 -5.87 11.32
N GLU A 426 34.59 -6.81 10.58
CA GLU A 426 35.54 -6.53 9.50
C GLU A 426 35.13 -7.26 8.22
N ALA A 427 35.47 -6.69 7.07
CA ALA A 427 35.57 -7.35 5.78
C ALA A 427 36.82 -6.85 5.04
N LYS A 428 37.39 -7.68 4.18
CA LYS A 428 38.50 -7.31 3.28
C LYS A 428 38.08 -7.51 1.84
N VAL A 429 38.41 -6.57 0.96
CA VAL A 429 38.15 -6.68 -0.48
C VAL A 429 39.46 -6.57 -1.23
N HIS A 430 39.94 -7.70 -1.76
CA HIS A 430 41.07 -7.70 -2.67
C HIS A 430 40.64 -7.16 -4.03
N LEU A 431 41.36 -6.18 -4.56
CA LEU A 431 41.03 -5.51 -5.82
C LEU A 431 41.90 -5.94 -7.01
N GLY A 432 43.12 -6.43 -6.73
CA GLY A 432 44.20 -6.52 -7.70
C GLY A 432 44.88 -5.15 -7.94
N PRO A 433 46.12 -5.14 -8.43
CA PRO A 433 46.98 -3.94 -8.45
C PRO A 433 46.38 -2.78 -9.26
N THR A 434 45.77 -3.08 -10.43
CA THR A 434 45.22 -2.05 -11.31
C THR A 434 44.02 -1.32 -10.72
N ALA A 435 43.05 -2.07 -10.16
CA ALA A 435 41.87 -1.47 -9.55
C ALA A 435 42.24 -0.76 -8.23
N PHE A 436 43.18 -1.31 -7.46
CA PHE A 436 43.68 -0.68 -6.25
C PHE A 436 44.26 0.71 -6.51
N MET A 437 45.18 0.85 -7.48
CA MET A 437 45.76 2.16 -7.82
C MET A 437 44.69 3.18 -8.27
N LEU A 438 43.66 2.73 -9.00
CA LEU A 438 42.60 3.63 -9.46
C LEU A 438 41.67 4.07 -8.32
N VAL A 439 41.45 3.21 -7.32
CA VAL A 439 40.73 3.58 -6.09
C VAL A 439 41.57 4.56 -5.27
N GLU A 440 42.85 4.30 -5.08
CA GLU A 440 43.78 5.17 -4.34
C GLU A 440 43.87 6.57 -4.96
N GLN A 441 43.92 6.65 -6.29
CA GLN A 441 43.96 7.92 -7.02
C GLN A 441 42.58 8.55 -7.23
N ASN A 442 41.50 7.92 -6.74
CA ASN A 442 40.12 8.33 -6.95
C ASN A 442 39.74 8.56 -8.43
N LYS A 443 40.21 7.68 -9.33
CA LYS A 443 40.01 7.74 -10.79
C LYS A 443 38.97 6.75 -11.33
N ILE A 444 38.19 6.15 -10.44
CA ILE A 444 37.11 5.24 -10.83
C ILE A 444 35.97 6.04 -11.47
N LYS A 445 35.56 5.68 -12.69
CA LYS A 445 34.52 6.40 -13.44
C LYS A 445 33.18 6.53 -12.72
N LYS A 446 32.86 5.58 -11.84
CA LYS A 446 31.62 5.56 -11.04
C LYS A 446 31.64 6.54 -9.86
N GLY A 447 32.77 7.19 -9.58
CA GLY A 447 32.96 8.12 -8.46
C GLY A 447 33.79 7.53 -7.32
N ASP A 448 33.81 8.25 -6.20
CA ASP A 448 34.60 7.89 -5.01
C ASP A 448 34.09 6.61 -4.35
N VAL A 449 34.88 5.55 -4.52
CA VAL A 449 34.55 4.20 -4.06
C VAL A 449 34.46 4.12 -2.54
N LEU A 450 35.40 4.74 -1.81
CA LEU A 450 35.46 4.62 -0.36
C LEU A 450 34.29 5.39 0.28
N SER A 451 33.99 6.59 -0.21
CA SER A 451 32.86 7.39 0.28
C SER A 451 31.51 6.73 0.00
N ILE A 452 31.32 6.18 -1.20
CA ILE A 452 30.06 5.50 -1.57
C ILE A 452 29.89 4.21 -0.76
N ALA A 453 30.94 3.41 -0.61
CA ALA A 453 30.92 2.20 0.20
C ALA A 453 30.69 2.51 1.69
N ASN A 454 31.25 3.60 2.20
CA ASN A 454 31.00 4.08 3.56
C ASN A 454 29.51 4.36 3.79
N PHE A 455 28.92 5.17 2.93
CA PHE A 455 27.50 5.51 3.01
C PHE A 455 26.60 4.28 2.89
N ALA A 456 26.92 3.38 1.96
CA ALA A 456 26.20 2.13 1.76
C ALA A 456 26.20 1.24 3.01
N GLY A 457 27.36 1.07 3.66
CA GLY A 457 27.47 0.27 4.88
C GLY A 457 26.74 0.89 6.08
N ILE A 458 26.74 2.23 6.23
CA ILE A 458 25.96 2.90 7.28
C ILE A 458 24.45 2.70 7.06
N MET A 459 23.99 2.80 5.82
CA MET A 459 22.58 2.54 5.48
C MET A 459 22.19 1.08 5.67
N ALA A 460 23.10 0.16 5.36
CA ALA A 460 22.88 -1.27 5.51
C ALA A 460 22.67 -1.67 6.97
N ALA A 461 23.49 -1.15 7.89
CA ALA A 461 23.33 -1.40 9.33
C ALA A 461 21.90 -1.06 9.81
N LYS A 462 21.36 0.09 9.36
CA LYS A 462 20.00 0.56 9.72
C LYS A 462 18.86 -0.27 9.14
N LYS A 463 19.14 -1.11 8.15
CA LYS A 463 18.16 -1.96 7.44
C LYS A 463 18.37 -3.45 7.70
N THR A 464 19.18 -3.82 8.68
CA THR A 464 19.54 -5.23 8.96
C THR A 464 18.33 -6.13 9.13
N SER A 465 17.31 -5.71 9.87
CA SER A 465 16.09 -6.50 10.06
C SER A 465 15.22 -6.65 8.80
N ASP A 466 15.42 -5.80 7.80
CA ASP A 466 14.75 -5.93 6.50
C ASP A 466 15.47 -6.94 5.60
N LEU A 467 16.77 -7.16 5.83
CA LEU A 467 17.65 -7.99 5.01
C LEU A 467 17.84 -9.40 5.58
N ILE A 468 17.97 -9.52 6.90
CA ILE A 468 18.23 -10.79 7.58
C ILE A 468 16.96 -11.25 8.32
N PRO A 469 16.33 -12.36 7.89
CA PRO A 469 15.15 -12.89 8.55
C PRO A 469 15.37 -13.11 10.05
N LEU A 470 14.32 -12.86 10.85
CA LEU A 470 14.30 -13.09 12.31
C LEU A 470 15.24 -12.20 13.13
N CYS A 471 16.02 -11.30 12.50
CA CYS A 471 16.66 -10.22 13.23
C CYS A 471 15.61 -9.30 13.84
N HIS A 472 15.88 -8.82 15.05
CA HIS A 472 15.03 -7.82 15.68
C HIS A 472 15.29 -6.47 15.02
N ASN A 473 14.28 -5.62 14.94
CA ASN A 473 14.50 -4.22 14.59
C ASN A 473 15.10 -3.51 15.82
N ILE A 474 16.37 -3.12 15.72
CA ILE A 474 17.13 -2.52 16.81
C ILE A 474 17.26 -1.01 16.58
N GLN A 475 16.99 -0.23 17.62
CA GLN A 475 17.26 1.21 17.61
C GLN A 475 18.77 1.45 17.72
N ILE A 476 19.43 1.68 16.60
CA ILE A 476 20.87 1.96 16.55
C ILE A 476 21.13 3.39 17.05
N HIS A 477 22.07 3.52 17.98
CA HIS A 477 22.50 4.81 18.53
C HIS A 477 23.68 5.38 17.75
N HIS A 478 24.60 4.51 17.31
CA HIS A 478 25.80 4.92 16.57
C HIS A 478 26.21 3.82 15.59
N VAL A 479 26.63 4.24 14.40
CA VAL A 479 27.33 3.41 13.42
C VAL A 479 28.53 4.21 12.96
N ASN A 480 29.72 3.65 13.13
CA ASN A 480 30.92 4.16 12.51
C ASN A 480 31.46 3.09 11.56
N LEU A 481 31.88 3.51 10.38
CA LEU A 481 32.44 2.63 9.37
C LEU A 481 33.72 3.29 8.88
N ASN A 482 34.82 2.55 8.90
CA ASN A 482 36.12 3.00 8.42
C ASN A 482 36.57 2.11 7.26
N LEU A 483 37.10 2.71 6.20
CA LEU A 483 37.65 2.01 5.05
C LEU A 483 39.08 2.48 4.83
N THR A 484 40.03 1.57 4.87
CA THR A 484 41.45 1.86 4.65
C THR A 484 42.00 1.01 3.51
N LEU A 485 42.99 1.54 2.79
CA LEU A 485 43.68 0.85 1.73
C LEU A 485 44.95 0.20 2.28
N ASP A 486 45.20 -1.06 1.92
CA ASP A 486 46.44 -1.78 2.19
C ASP A 486 47.22 -2.00 0.88
N PRO A 487 48.27 -1.20 0.62
CA PRO A 487 49.08 -1.32 -0.59
C PRO A 487 49.84 -2.64 -0.71
N ALA A 488 50.19 -3.29 0.39
CA ALA A 488 51.00 -4.51 0.35
C ALA A 488 50.20 -5.70 -0.20
N THR A 489 48.89 -5.73 0.09
CA THR A 489 47.98 -6.81 -0.30
C THR A 489 47.00 -6.40 -1.41
N HIS A 490 47.01 -5.12 -1.80
CA HIS A 490 46.05 -4.51 -2.72
C HIS A 490 44.59 -4.69 -2.26
N GLU A 491 44.34 -4.55 -0.95
CA GLU A 491 43.03 -4.76 -0.33
C GLU A 491 42.42 -3.45 0.20
N VAL A 492 41.08 -3.39 0.22
CA VAL A 492 40.31 -2.43 1.01
C VAL A 492 39.89 -3.14 2.30
N ILE A 493 40.35 -2.64 3.45
CA ILE A 493 39.97 -3.12 4.78
C ILE A 493 38.79 -2.28 5.27
N ILE A 494 37.69 -2.94 5.63
CA ILE A 494 36.42 -2.30 6.02
C ILE A 494 36.10 -2.71 7.44
N GLN A 495 36.04 -1.75 8.37
CA GLN A 495 35.72 -2.01 9.77
C GLN A 495 34.51 -1.22 10.23
N SER A 496 33.50 -1.90 10.77
CA SER A 496 32.27 -1.30 11.31
C SER A 496 32.23 -1.43 12.82
N GLU A 497 31.83 -0.37 13.51
CA GLU A 497 31.42 -0.39 14.91
C GLU A 497 29.96 0.07 15.02
N VAL A 498 29.11 -0.75 15.61
CA VAL A 498 27.69 -0.45 15.85
C VAL A 498 27.39 -0.46 17.35
N LYS A 499 26.65 0.54 17.81
CA LYS A 499 26.22 0.66 19.21
C LYS A 499 24.71 0.88 19.32
N SER A 500 24.10 0.23 20.31
CA SER A 500 22.69 0.42 20.69
C SER A 500 22.50 0.26 22.20
N CYS A 501 21.41 0.80 22.75
CA CYS A 501 20.92 0.39 24.07
C CYS A 501 19.67 -0.47 23.86
N GLY A 502 19.76 -1.76 24.18
CA GLY A 502 18.71 -2.70 23.80
C GLY A 502 18.79 -4.06 24.48
N LYS A 503 17.73 -4.84 24.25
CA LYS A 503 17.52 -6.18 24.86
C LYS A 503 18.21 -7.31 24.08
N THR A 504 18.85 -7.00 22.96
CA THR A 504 19.55 -7.94 22.07
C THR A 504 20.80 -7.29 21.51
N GLY A 505 21.79 -8.09 21.12
CA GLY A 505 23.04 -7.60 20.56
C GLY A 505 22.90 -7.03 19.15
N VAL A 506 23.95 -6.32 18.70
CA VAL A 506 24.04 -5.58 17.43
C VAL A 506 25.05 -6.18 16.44
N GLU A 507 25.38 -7.46 16.62
CA GLU A 507 26.36 -8.17 15.79
C GLU A 507 25.97 -8.20 14.32
N MET A 508 24.68 -8.43 14.05
CA MET A 508 24.18 -8.54 12.68
C MET A 508 24.19 -7.19 11.98
N GLU A 509 23.99 -6.09 12.70
CA GLU A 509 24.08 -4.74 12.16
C GLU A 509 25.52 -4.40 11.74
N ALA A 510 26.51 -4.78 12.55
CA ALA A 510 27.93 -4.61 12.22
C ALA A 510 28.34 -5.47 11.02
N LEU A 511 27.96 -6.75 11.00
CA LEU A 511 28.24 -7.68 9.90
C LEU A 511 27.57 -7.27 8.59
N THR A 512 26.31 -6.84 8.65
CA THR A 512 25.57 -6.37 7.47
C THR A 512 26.18 -5.08 6.92
N SER A 513 26.69 -4.20 7.81
CA SER A 513 27.40 -2.98 7.42
C SER A 513 28.63 -3.28 6.56
N VAL A 514 29.54 -4.12 7.05
CA VAL A 514 30.79 -4.45 6.33
C VAL A 514 30.53 -5.27 5.06
N ALA A 515 29.53 -6.17 5.07
CA ALA A 515 29.19 -6.98 3.91
C ALA A 515 28.65 -6.14 2.74
N VAL A 516 27.75 -5.19 3.03
CA VAL A 516 27.20 -4.32 1.97
C VAL A 516 28.24 -3.31 1.49
N ALA A 517 29.07 -2.79 2.38
CA ALA A 517 30.20 -1.94 1.99
C ALA A 517 31.16 -2.69 1.05
N ALA A 518 31.49 -3.96 1.36
CA ALA A 518 32.32 -4.81 0.52
C ALA A 518 31.70 -5.07 -0.87
N LEU A 519 30.40 -5.39 -0.92
CA LEU A 519 29.66 -5.53 -2.18
C LEU A 519 29.64 -4.24 -2.99
N THR A 520 29.60 -3.08 -2.33
CA THR A 520 29.65 -1.77 -2.99
C THR A 520 31.01 -1.52 -3.60
N VAL A 521 32.10 -1.80 -2.87
CA VAL A 521 33.47 -1.75 -3.41
C VAL A 521 33.59 -2.66 -4.63
N TYR A 522 33.06 -3.88 -4.56
CA TYR A 522 33.03 -4.82 -5.68
C TYR A 522 32.29 -4.24 -6.88
N ASP A 523 31.04 -3.78 -6.71
CA ASP A 523 30.25 -3.24 -7.82
C ASP A 523 30.93 -2.05 -8.50
N MET A 524 31.55 -1.19 -7.70
CA MET A 524 32.26 -0.01 -8.18
C MET A 524 33.49 -0.37 -9.02
N CYS A 525 34.14 -1.50 -8.74
CA CYS A 525 35.42 -1.86 -9.35
C CYS A 525 35.35 -3.02 -10.36
N LYS A 526 34.26 -3.81 -10.41
CA LYS A 526 34.15 -5.05 -11.23
C LYS A 526 34.32 -4.87 -12.74
N ALA A 527 34.16 -3.63 -13.23
CA ALA A 527 34.38 -3.32 -14.64
C ALA A 527 35.88 -3.17 -14.99
N ILE A 528 36.74 -3.06 -13.99
CA ILE A 528 38.16 -2.71 -14.10
C ILE A 528 39.03 -3.91 -13.75
N SER A 529 38.66 -4.67 -12.72
CA SER A 529 39.35 -5.89 -12.31
C SER A 529 38.38 -7.04 -12.20
N LYS A 530 38.80 -8.21 -12.70
CA LYS A 530 38.12 -9.50 -12.53
C LYS A 530 38.66 -10.30 -11.34
N GLU A 531 39.73 -9.82 -10.71
CA GLU A 531 40.42 -10.45 -9.58
C GLU A 531 39.77 -10.12 -8.24
N ILE A 532 38.65 -9.40 -8.25
CA ILE A 532 38.06 -8.89 -7.02
C ILE A 532 37.52 -10.05 -6.17
N VAL A 533 37.95 -10.13 -4.92
CA VAL A 533 37.50 -11.14 -3.96
C VAL A 533 37.14 -10.47 -2.63
N ILE A 534 35.91 -10.70 -2.16
CA ILE A 534 35.50 -10.34 -0.80
C ILE A 534 35.91 -11.48 0.14
N LYS A 535 36.69 -11.16 1.17
CA LYS A 535 37.22 -12.09 2.16
C LYS A 535 36.91 -11.61 3.57
N HIS A 536 37.05 -12.52 4.54
CA HIS A 536 37.11 -12.20 5.97
C HIS A 536 35.94 -11.36 6.51
N VAL A 537 34.71 -11.58 6.02
CA VAL A 537 33.52 -11.01 6.67
C VAL A 537 33.33 -11.69 8.03
N CYS A 538 33.74 -11.03 9.10
CA CYS A 538 33.76 -11.61 10.44
C CYS A 538 33.45 -10.59 11.53
N LEU A 539 33.02 -11.10 12.69
CA LEU A 539 32.83 -10.30 13.89
C LEU A 539 34.17 -10.23 14.62
N LEU A 540 34.68 -9.03 14.87
CA LEU A 540 35.90 -8.80 15.65
C LEU A 540 35.63 -8.79 17.14
N SER A 541 34.52 -8.17 17.57
CA SER A 541 34.14 -8.17 18.98
C SER A 541 32.68 -7.86 19.22
N LYS A 542 32.18 -8.22 20.39
CA LYS A 542 30.89 -7.78 20.94
C LYS A 542 30.95 -7.66 22.45
N THR A 543 30.27 -6.65 22.98
CA THR A 543 30.21 -6.38 24.43
C THR A 543 28.82 -6.00 24.91
N GLY A 544 28.65 -6.10 26.24
CA GLY A 544 27.39 -5.85 26.94
C GLY A 544 26.40 -7.01 26.84
N GLY A 545 26.89 -8.16 26.38
CA GLY A 545 26.30 -9.48 26.14
C GLY A 545 25.70 -10.18 27.36
N LYS A 546 25.22 -11.41 27.16
CA LYS A 546 25.37 -12.43 28.22
C LYS A 546 26.81 -12.95 28.22
N THR A 547 27.38 -13.06 27.03
CA THR A 547 28.78 -13.38 26.77
C THR A 547 29.36 -12.29 25.89
N ASP A 548 30.50 -11.76 26.31
CA ASP A 548 31.32 -10.88 25.49
C ASP A 548 32.26 -11.74 24.65
N PHE A 549 32.64 -11.23 23.48
CA PHE A 549 33.53 -11.93 22.57
C PHE A 549 34.51 -10.92 21.99
N ILE A 550 35.77 -11.32 21.91
CA ILE A 550 36.84 -10.60 21.24
C ILE A 550 37.59 -11.66 20.45
N GLN A 551 37.67 -11.47 19.13
CA GLN A 551 38.42 -12.34 18.26
C GLN A 551 39.91 -12.18 18.61
N SER A 552 40.54 -13.30 18.96
CA SER A 552 41.99 -13.36 19.15
C SER A 552 42.65 -12.98 17.83
N SER A 553 43.55 -11.99 17.88
CA SER A 553 44.33 -11.50 16.74
C SER A 553 45.21 -12.57 16.12
#